data_AF-A0A495QQN8-F1
#
_entry.id   AF-A0A495QQN8-F1
#
_cell.length_a   1.000
_cell.length_b   1.000
_cell.length_c   1.000
_cell.angle_alpha   90.00
_cell.angle_beta   90.00
_cell.angle_gamma   90.00
#
_symmetry.space_group_name_H-M   'P 1'
#
loop_
_entity.id
_entity.type
_entity.pdbx_description
1 polymer ?
#
loop_
_entity_poly.entity_id
_entity_poly.type
_entity_poly.pdbx_seq_one_letter_code
_entity_poly.pdbx_strand_id
1 'polypeptide(L)'
;MTNSDLQPTMHERQADLVAALDLDEFSPDAYTSAPYLEAAIEAGFTVVDLATAHDVSKRSIYRVLDRHNIDYETPLKNGPARRLWNAHPDTVPGDD
;
A
#
# COMPACT_ATOMS: atom_id res chain seq x y z
N MET A 1 -13.18 17.93 -18.09
CA MET A 1 -13.66 16.61 -17.63
C MET A 1 -12.79 16.23 -16.45
N THR A 2 -13.39 15.66 -15.40
CA THR A 2 -12.75 15.26 -14.14
C THR A 2 -11.56 14.32 -14.42
N ASN A 3 -10.53 14.19 -13.60
CA ASN A 3 -10.58 13.60 -12.28
C ASN A 3 -9.60 14.29 -11.32
N SER A 4 -10.18 15.02 -10.37
CA SER A 4 -9.55 15.37 -9.12
C SER A 4 -9.21 14.09 -8.32
N ASP A 5 -8.11 14.19 -7.59
CA ASP A 5 -7.68 13.34 -6.47
C ASP A 5 -6.57 12.31 -6.78
N LEU A 6 -5.33 12.78 -6.58
CA LEU A 6 -4.05 12.07 -6.64
C LEU A 6 -3.88 11.06 -5.48
N GLN A 7 -4.94 10.39 -5.03
CA GLN A 7 -4.85 9.28 -4.08
C GLN A 7 -5.26 7.99 -4.80
N PRO A 8 -4.41 6.95 -4.83
CA PRO A 8 -4.81 5.67 -5.41
C PRO A 8 -6.06 5.18 -4.68
N THR A 9 -7.11 4.92 -5.46
CA THR A 9 -8.38 4.43 -4.93
C THR A 9 -8.18 3.05 -4.28
N MET A 10 -9.07 2.67 -3.36
CA MET A 10 -9.06 1.35 -2.72
C MET A 10 -8.87 0.21 -3.74
N HIS A 11 -9.57 0.28 -4.88
CA HIS A 11 -9.50 -0.70 -5.95
C HIS A 11 -8.14 -0.76 -6.65
N GLU A 12 -7.45 0.38 -6.81
CA GLU A 12 -6.09 0.40 -7.36
C GLU A 12 -5.09 -0.25 -6.40
N ARG A 13 -5.23 -0.03 -5.09
CA ARG A 13 -4.40 -0.69 -4.08
C ARG A 13 -4.64 -2.19 -4.01
N GLN A 14 -5.88 -2.63 -4.18
CA GLN A 14 -6.22 -4.05 -4.28
C GLN A 14 -5.56 -4.71 -5.49
N ALA A 15 -5.66 -4.08 -6.66
CA ALA A 15 -5.06 -4.60 -7.89
C ALA A 15 -3.52 -4.67 -7.80
N ASP A 16 -2.88 -3.66 -7.22
CA ASP A 16 -1.43 -3.63 -7.00
C ASP A 16 -0.97 -4.76 -6.06
N LEU A 17 -1.72 -5.02 -4.97
CA LEU A 17 -1.47 -6.16 -4.08
C LEU A 17 -1.63 -7.50 -4.80
N VAL A 18 -2.71 -7.70 -5.54
CA VAL A 18 -2.93 -8.95 -6.29
C VAL A 18 -1.80 -9.20 -7.28
N ALA A 19 -1.38 -8.17 -8.03
CA ALA A 19 -0.30 -8.29 -9.00
C ALA A 19 1.07 -8.52 -8.34
N ALA A 20 1.38 -7.82 -7.25
CA ALA A 20 2.67 -7.91 -6.58
C ALA A 20 2.86 -9.23 -5.81
N LEU A 21 1.78 -9.79 -5.26
CA LEU A 21 1.79 -11.06 -4.52
C LEU A 21 1.43 -12.27 -5.41
N ASP A 22 1.21 -12.05 -6.72
CA ASP A 22 0.80 -13.08 -7.68
C ASP A 22 -0.44 -13.89 -7.21
N LEU A 23 -1.46 -13.17 -6.74
CA LEU A 23 -2.70 -13.76 -6.23
C LEU A 23 -3.71 -13.97 -7.37
N ASP A 24 -4.54 -15.00 -7.24
CA ASP A 24 -5.65 -15.22 -8.17
C ASP A 24 -6.76 -14.16 -7.97
N GLU A 25 -7.07 -13.83 -6.70
CA GLU A 25 -8.05 -12.81 -6.33
C GLU A 25 -7.67 -12.06 -5.04
N PHE A 26 -8.19 -10.83 -4.91
CA PHE A 26 -8.07 -10.07 -3.66
C PHE A 26 -9.06 -10.60 -2.63
N SER A 27 -8.56 -10.99 -1.46
CA SER A 27 -9.41 -11.43 -0.35
C SER A 27 -9.43 -10.39 0.79
N PRO A 28 -10.62 -9.94 1.23
CA PRO A 28 -10.74 -8.88 2.24
C PRO A 28 -10.18 -9.29 3.60
N ASP A 29 -10.16 -10.58 3.92
CA ASP A 29 -9.64 -11.12 5.18
C ASP A 29 -8.18 -11.59 5.09
N ALA A 30 -7.52 -11.45 3.93
CA ALA A 30 -6.15 -11.92 3.73
C ALA A 30 -5.16 -11.27 4.70
N TYR A 31 -5.40 -10.01 5.09
CA TYR A 31 -4.59 -9.29 6.09
C TYR A 31 -4.57 -9.97 7.47
N THR A 32 -5.44 -10.94 7.74
CA THR A 32 -5.43 -11.72 8.99
C THR A 32 -4.39 -12.85 8.98
N SER A 33 -3.88 -13.22 7.81
CA SER A 33 -2.93 -14.31 7.61
C SER A 33 -1.49 -13.80 7.66
N ALA A 34 -0.66 -14.45 8.47
CA ALA A 34 0.77 -14.14 8.55
C ALA A 34 1.50 -14.19 7.19
N PRO A 35 1.42 -15.27 6.39
CA PRO A 35 2.19 -15.36 5.14
C PRO A 35 1.80 -14.28 4.11
N TYR A 36 0.56 -13.80 4.17
CA TYR A 36 0.10 -12.70 3.32
C TYR A 36 0.74 -11.37 3.73
N LEU A 37 0.74 -11.08 5.04
CA LEU A 37 1.33 -9.85 5.57
C LEU A 37 2.85 -9.80 5.35
N GLU A 38 3.54 -10.93 5.54
CA GLU A 38 4.97 -11.06 5.25
C GLU A 38 5.25 -10.79 3.78
N ALA A 39 4.56 -11.48 2.87
CA ALA A 39 4.72 -11.28 1.43
C ALA A 39 4.43 -9.83 1.00
N ALA A 40 3.41 -9.20 1.59
CA ALA A 40 3.10 -7.80 1.30
C ALA A 40 4.19 -6.83 1.79
N ILE A 41 4.75 -7.06 2.99
CA ILE A 41 5.84 -6.24 3.52
C ILE A 41 7.12 -6.45 2.69
N GLU A 42 7.44 -7.70 2.32
CA GLU A 42 8.56 -8.03 1.44
C GLU A 42 8.42 -7.42 0.04
N ALA A 43 7.19 -7.34 -0.48
CA ALA A 43 6.87 -6.66 -1.73
C ALA A 43 6.92 -5.12 -1.61
N GLY A 44 7.08 -4.57 -0.39
CA GLY A 44 7.26 -3.15 -0.13
C GLY A 44 5.97 -2.39 0.20
N PHE A 45 4.86 -3.08 0.46
CA PHE A 45 3.63 -2.44 0.91
C PHE A 45 3.74 -1.97 2.35
N THR A 46 3.21 -0.78 2.61
CA THR A 46 3.16 -0.25 3.98
C THR A 46 1.88 -0.67 4.68
N VAL A 47 1.88 -0.54 6.01
CA VAL A 47 0.67 -0.68 6.83
C VAL A 47 -0.46 0.25 6.37
N VAL A 48 -0.14 1.40 5.75
CA VAL A 48 -1.14 2.31 5.20
C VAL A 48 -1.76 1.73 3.94
N ASP A 49 -0.95 1.18 3.04
CA ASP A 49 -1.44 0.58 1.79
C ASP A 49 -2.32 -0.63 2.07
N LEU A 50 -1.91 -1.48 3.02
CA LEU A 50 -2.70 -2.60 3.52
C LEU A 50 -4.02 -2.14 4.14
N ALA A 51 -3.98 -1.13 5.00
CA ALA A 51 -5.19 -0.57 5.62
C ALA A 51 -6.17 -0.03 4.56
N THR A 52 -5.67 0.67 3.55
CA THR A 52 -6.48 1.21 2.45
C THR A 52 -7.04 0.11 1.55
N ALA A 53 -6.25 -0.90 1.19
CA ALA A 53 -6.70 -2.00 0.32
C ALA A 53 -7.79 -2.85 0.97
N HIS A 54 -7.67 -3.09 2.28
CA HIS A 54 -8.62 -3.91 3.05
C HIS A 54 -9.77 -3.10 3.67
N ASP A 55 -9.82 -1.78 3.45
CA ASP A 55 -10.79 -0.87 4.09
C ASP A 55 -10.85 -1.04 5.62
N VAL A 56 -9.70 -1.23 6.24
CA VAL A 56 -9.56 -1.36 7.70
C VAL A 56 -8.73 -0.24 8.28
N SER A 57 -8.87 -0.03 9.58
CA SER A 57 -7.99 0.90 10.29
C SER A 57 -6.56 0.36 10.35
N LYS A 58 -5.55 1.25 10.23
CA LYS A 58 -4.13 0.93 10.47
C LYS A 58 -3.91 0.17 11.79
N ARG A 59 -4.70 0.49 12.82
CA ARG A 59 -4.68 -0.19 14.12
C ARG A 59 -5.02 -1.68 14.02
N SER A 60 -5.93 -2.08 13.13
CA SER A 60 -6.21 -3.51 12.87
C SER A 60 -5.00 -4.20 12.27
N ILE A 61 -4.36 -3.59 11.26
CA ILE A 61 -3.16 -4.15 10.64
C ILE A 61 -2.03 -4.31 11.66
N TYR A 62 -1.70 -3.26 12.43
CA TYR A 62 -0.69 -3.34 13.50
C TYR A 62 -1.01 -4.43 14.53
N ARG A 63 -2.28 -4.59 14.90
CA ARG A 63 -2.70 -5.62 15.87
C ARG A 63 -2.50 -7.04 15.33
N VAL A 64 -2.71 -7.24 14.03
CA VAL A 64 -2.48 -8.55 13.42
C VAL A 64 -0.98 -8.82 13.25
N LEU A 65 -0.19 -7.82 12.85
CA LEU A 65 1.27 -7.92 12.79
C LEU A 65 1.87 -8.27 14.16
N ASP A 66 1.42 -7.58 15.22
CA ASP A 66 1.80 -7.85 16.61
C ASP A 66 1.41 -9.27 17.06
N ARG A 67 0.19 -9.72 16.73
CA ARG A 67 -0.29 -11.08 17.04
C ARG A 67 0.61 -12.16 16.42
N HIS A 68 1.05 -11.94 15.18
CA HIS A 68 1.88 -12.90 14.45
C HIS A 68 3.38 -12.67 14.67
N ASN A 69 3.75 -11.68 15.48
CA ASN A 69 5.14 -11.29 15.74
C ASN A 69 5.93 -11.06 14.44
N ILE A 70 5.29 -10.43 13.45
CA ILE A 70 5.90 -10.09 12.16
C ILE A 70 6.66 -8.79 12.34
N ASP A 71 7.98 -8.86 12.22
CA ASP A 71 8.83 -7.69 12.14
C ASP A 71 8.49 -6.92 10.86
N TYR A 72 7.76 -5.83 11.01
CA TYR A 72 7.55 -4.89 9.94
C TYR A 72 8.72 -3.92 9.94
N GLU A 73 9.59 -4.00 8.92
CA GLU A 73 10.59 -2.96 8.71
C GLU A 73 9.84 -1.67 8.38
N THR A 74 9.74 -0.75 9.33
CA THR A 74 9.38 0.64 9.02
C THR A 74 10.31 1.07 7.90
N PRO A 75 9.81 1.46 6.71
CA PRO A 75 10.63 1.51 5.52
C PRO A 75 11.88 2.34 5.79
N LEU A 76 13.04 1.70 5.64
CA LEU A 76 14.31 2.40 5.61
C LEU A 76 14.16 3.48 4.53
N LYS A 77 14.24 4.75 4.94
CA LYS A 77 13.98 5.95 4.13
C LYS A 77 14.78 6.07 2.82
N ASN A 78 15.61 5.10 2.44
CA ASN A 78 16.71 5.25 1.50
C ASN A 78 16.78 4.09 0.48
N GLY A 79 15.73 3.90 -0.32
CA GLY A 79 15.83 3.20 -1.60
C GLY A 79 15.65 4.18 -2.76
N PRO A 80 16.43 4.09 -3.86
CA PRO A 80 16.32 5.00 -5.02
C PRO A 80 14.92 5.02 -5.67
N ALA A 81 14.06 4.05 -5.36
CA ALA A 81 12.65 3.99 -5.74
C ALA A 81 11.81 5.19 -5.24
N ARG A 82 12.27 5.92 -4.21
CA ARG A 82 11.57 7.12 -3.72
C ARG A 82 11.56 8.30 -4.70
N ARG A 83 12.50 8.33 -5.67
CA ARG A 83 12.49 9.35 -6.76
C ARG A 83 11.37 9.14 -7.76
N LEU A 84 10.96 7.91 -8.03
CA LEU A 84 9.81 7.63 -8.88
C LEU A 84 8.50 8.02 -8.19
N TRP A 85 8.40 7.82 -6.86
CA TRP A 85 7.19 8.11 -6.10
C TRP A 85 6.93 9.61 -5.80
N ASN A 86 7.93 10.50 -5.90
CA ASN A 86 7.73 11.96 -5.68
C ASN A 86 7.89 12.78 -6.98
N ALA A 87 8.04 12.16 -8.15
CA ALA A 87 8.19 12.85 -9.44
C ALA A 87 6.86 13.21 -10.11
N HIS A 88 5.81 13.46 -9.33
CA HIS A 88 4.68 14.26 -9.75
C HIS A 88 4.47 15.42 -8.77
N PRO A 89 5.05 16.59 -9.05
CA PRO A 89 4.37 17.84 -8.85
C PRO A 89 3.82 18.28 -10.21
N ASP A 90 2.51 18.14 -10.32
CA ASP A 90 1.67 18.99 -11.16
C ASP A 90 2.18 20.45 -11.09
N THR A 91 2.64 21.02 -12.20
CA THR A 91 2.87 22.46 -12.30
C THR A 91 2.26 22.94 -13.60
N VAL A 92 0.99 23.31 -13.49
CA VAL A 92 0.27 24.24 -14.36
C VAL A 92 1.08 25.54 -14.50
N PRO A 93 1.39 26.03 -15.73
CA PRO A 93 1.62 27.44 -15.94
C PRO A 93 0.28 28.08 -16.31
N GLY A 94 -0.27 28.86 -15.36
CA GLY A 94 -1.32 29.83 -15.64
C GLY A 94 -0.74 31.09 -16.28
N ASP A 95 -1.62 31.76 -17.04
CA ASP A 95 -1.56 33.13 -17.60
C ASP A 95 -0.55 34.11 -16.95
N ASP A 96 0.29 34.71 -17.80
CA ASP A 96 0.28 36.17 -18.09
C ASP A 96 0.79 36.41 -19.54
#